data_AF-A0A846SVJ9-F1
#
_entry.id   AF-A0A846SVJ9-F1
#
_cell.length_a   1.000
_cell.length_b   1.000
_cell.length_c   1.000
_cell.angle_alpha   90.00
_cell.angle_beta   90.00
_cell.angle_gamma   90.00
#
_symmetry.space_group_name_H-M   'P 1'
#
loop_
_entity.id
_entity.type
_entity.pdbx_description
1 polymer ?
#
loop_
_entity_poly.entity_id
_entity_poly.type
_entity_poly.pdbx_seq_one_letter_code
_entity_poly.pdbx_strand_id
1 'polypeptide(L)'
;MNTILRATAIQGNFEGLLGEISITQHYQNDEAVSIEPIFIFPVPVHAVLLSVTIRLNNRELQGQVLSRREAENAYENAISSGDQGSYFRKSGGACT
;
A
#
# COMPACT_ATOMS: atom_id res chain seq x y z
N MET A 1 4.43 22.05 7.56
CA MET A 1 3.94 20.74 7.08
C MET A 1 3.42 19.99 8.27
N ASN A 2 2.11 19.78 8.37
CA ASN A 2 1.56 18.93 9.41
C ASN A 2 1.71 17.48 8.92
N THR A 3 2.42 16.64 9.65
CA THR A 3 2.65 15.25 9.26
C THR A 3 1.41 14.44 9.62
N ILE A 4 0.73 13.89 8.62
CA ILE A 4 -0.47 13.07 8.83
C ILE A 4 -0.16 11.71 9.45
N LEU A 5 1.09 11.23 9.39
CA LEU A 5 1.52 9.98 10.03
C LEU A 5 1.60 10.16 11.55
N ARG A 6 0.81 9.38 12.29
CA ARG A 6 0.71 9.41 13.76
C ARG A 6 1.55 8.36 14.44
N ALA A 7 1.58 7.16 13.88
CA ALA A 7 2.29 6.04 14.48
C ALA A 7 2.76 5.07 13.40
N THR A 8 3.92 4.47 13.66
CA THR A 8 4.43 3.34 12.90
C THR A 8 4.74 2.23 13.90
N ALA A 9 4.15 1.05 13.70
CA ALA A 9 4.50 -0.16 14.41
C ALA A 9 5.16 -1.13 13.41
N ILE A 10 6.27 -1.72 13.83
CA ILE A 10 7.01 -2.71 13.04
C ILE A 10 7.08 -3.98 13.87
N GLN A 11 6.66 -5.09 13.27
CA GLN A 11 6.72 -6.41 13.87
C GLN A 11 7.52 -7.31 12.92
N GLY A 12 8.43 -8.12 13.47
CA GLY A 12 9.24 -9.06 12.72
C GLY A 12 9.18 -10.44 13.35
N ASN A 13 8.93 -11.46 12.53
CA ASN A 13 9.10 -12.85 12.91
C ASN A 13 10.28 -13.44 12.12
N PHE A 14 11.18 -14.14 12.79
CA PHE A 14 12.40 -14.69 12.19
C PHE A 14 12.54 -16.16 12.51
N GLU A 15 12.61 -16.98 11.46
CA GLU A 15 12.81 -18.42 11.54
C GLU A 15 14.05 -18.79 10.72
N GLY A 16 15.20 -18.83 11.38
CA GLY A 16 16.49 -19.04 10.72
C GLY A 16 16.83 -17.90 9.76
N LEU A 17 16.83 -18.20 8.46
CA LEU A 17 17.09 -17.21 7.38
C LEU A 17 15.81 -16.61 6.80
N LEU A 18 14.63 -17.09 7.21
CA LEU A 18 13.34 -16.54 6.79
C LEU A 18 12.94 -15.43 7.76
N GLY A 19 12.61 -14.26 7.20
CA GLY A 19 12.06 -13.14 7.96
C GLY A 19 10.74 -12.69 7.37
N GLU A 20 9.73 -12.55 8.21
CA GLU A 20 8.47 -11.89 7.88
C GLU A 20 8.41 -10.56 8.64
N ILE A 21 8.14 -9.47 7.93
CA ILE A 21 8.03 -8.13 8.53
C ILE A 21 6.66 -7.58 8.21
N SER A 22 5.95 -7.16 9.26
CA SER A 22 4.69 -6.44 9.19
C SER A 22 4.88 -5.00 9.63
N ILE A 23 4.47 -4.05 8.79
CA ILE A 23 4.51 -2.61 9.07
C ILE A 23 3.08 -2.09 9.13
N THR A 24 2.69 -1.50 10.26
CA THR A 24 1.40 -0.83 10.44
C THR A 24 1.61 0.66 10.63
N GLN A 25 1.02 1.47 9.77
CA GLN A 25 1.12 2.93 9.82
C GLN A 25 -0.27 3.54 10.02
N HIS A 26 -0.40 4.40 11.03
CA HIS A 26 -1.63 5.12 11.32
C HIS A 26 -1.53 6.55 10.78
N TYR A 27 -2.45 6.91 9.89
CA TYR A 27 -2.53 8.23 9.30
C TYR A 27 -3.82 8.94 9.76
N GLN A 28 -3.73 10.23 10.03
CA GLN A 28 -4.87 11.08 10.37
C GLN A 28 -4.73 12.43 9.67
N ASN A 29 -5.73 12.76 8.86
CA ASN A 29 -5.88 14.09 8.28
C ASN A 29 -6.59 15.00 9.30
N ASP A 30 -5.90 16.03 9.79
CA ASP A 30 -6.49 17.05 10.67
C ASP A 30 -7.05 18.24 9.90
N GLU A 31 -6.89 18.28 8.58
CA GLU A 31 -7.36 19.39 7.76
C GLU A 31 -8.86 19.30 7.50
N ALA A 32 -9.49 20.45 7.30
CA ALA A 32 -10.91 20.55 6.95
C ALA A 32 -11.21 20.11 5.49
N VAL A 33 -10.17 19.89 4.69
CA VAL A 33 -10.27 19.48 3.28
C VAL A 33 -9.88 18.01 3.12
N SER A 34 -10.54 17.32 2.20
CA SER A 34 -10.17 15.95 1.83
C SER A 34 -8.82 15.95 1.11
N ILE A 35 -7.98 14.98 1.44
CA ILE A 35 -6.67 14.78 0.80
C ILE A 35 -6.63 13.45 0.06
N GLU A 36 -5.79 13.36 -0.97
CA GLU A 36 -5.51 12.12 -1.70
C GLU A 36 -4.09 11.66 -1.38
N PRO A 37 -3.91 10.70 -0.44
CA PRO A 37 -2.58 10.27 -0.03
C PRO A 37 -1.96 9.29 -1.04
N ILE A 38 -0.70 9.51 -1.38
CA ILE A 38 0.11 8.56 -2.16
C ILE A 38 1.04 7.81 -1.20
N PHE A 39 0.84 6.50 -1.07
CA PHE A 39 1.68 5.64 -0.24
C PHE A 39 2.74 4.93 -1.08
N ILE A 40 4.01 5.16 -0.76
CA ILE A 40 5.17 4.49 -1.36
C ILE A 40 5.90 3.75 -0.24
N PHE A 41 5.94 2.42 -0.33
CA PHE A 41 6.70 1.60 0.61
C PHE A 41 7.86 0.90 -0.13
N PRO A 42 9.08 0.97 0.39
CA PRO A 42 10.22 0.27 -0.20
C PRO A 42 10.09 -1.23 0.08
N VAL A 43 10.14 -2.05 -0.97
CA VAL A 43 10.29 -3.51 -0.84
C VAL A 43 11.77 -3.84 -1.08
N PRO A 44 12.47 -4.45 -0.10
CA PRO A 44 13.85 -4.89 -0.28
C PRO A 44 14.00 -5.79 -1.51
N VAL A 45 15.15 -5.74 -2.18
CA VAL A 45 15.43 -6.51 -3.41
C VAL A 45 15.29 -8.03 -3.19
N HIS A 46 15.53 -8.50 -1.97
CA HIS A 46 15.42 -9.91 -1.58
C HIS A 46 14.13 -10.22 -0.81
N ALA A 47 13.11 -9.37 -0.92
CA ALA A 47 11.82 -9.57 -0.27
C ALA A 47 10.68 -9.51 -1.28
N VAL A 48 9.59 -10.19 -0.94
CA VAL A 48 8.33 -10.13 -1.68
C VAL A 48 7.26 -9.48 -0.81
N LEU A 49 6.38 -8.69 -1.44
CA LEU A 49 5.23 -8.13 -0.76
C LEU A 49 4.14 -9.20 -0.68
N LEU A 50 3.79 -9.62 0.54
CA LEU A 50 2.79 -10.68 0.76
C LEU A 50 1.36 -10.13 0.69
N SER A 51 1.10 -9.02 1.38
CA SER A 51 -0.24 -8.43 1.48
C SER A 51 -0.17 -6.94 1.79
N VAL A 52 -1.18 -6.20 1.35
CA VAL A 52 -1.44 -4.82 1.78
C VAL A 52 -2.92 -4.72 2.15
N THR A 53 -3.18 -4.17 3.33
CA THR A 53 -4.54 -3.86 3.78
C THR A 53 -4.59 -2.40 4.18
N ILE A 54 -5.54 -1.65 3.63
CA ILE A 54 -5.83 -0.27 4.05
C ILE A 54 -7.18 -0.25 4.74
N ARG A 55 -7.23 0.33 5.94
CA ARG A 55 -8.48 0.62 6.64
C ARG A 55 -8.74 2.12 6.61
N LEU A 56 -9.86 2.51 6.01
CA LEU A 56 -10.34 3.90 5.93
C LEU A 56 -11.70 3.99 6.63
N ASN A 57 -11.75 4.61 7.80
CA ASN A 57 -12.95 4.66 8.64
C ASN A 57 -13.54 3.25 8.86
N ASN A 58 -14.76 2.99 8.37
CA ASN A 58 -15.45 1.71 8.46
C ASN A 58 -15.27 0.81 7.23
N ARG A 59 -14.35 1.16 6.31
CA ARG A 59 -14.08 0.40 5.09
C ARG A 59 -12.70 -0.24 5.17
N GLU A 60 -12.63 -1.51 4.79
CA GLU A 60 -11.37 -2.23 4.60
C GLU A 60 -11.17 -2.46 3.10
N LEU A 61 -10.02 -2.02 2.59
CA LEU A 61 -9.57 -2.21 1.22
C LEU A 61 -8.43 -3.20 1.26
N GLN A 62 -8.62 -4.37 0.67
CA GLN A 62 -7.57 -5.37 0.54
C GLN A 62 -6.87 -5.17 -0.81
N GLY A 63 -5.58 -4.83 -0.75
CA GLY A 63 -4.77 -4.70 -1.95
C GLY A 63 -4.46 -6.07 -2.53
N GLN A 64 -4.85 -6.30 -3.78
CA GLN A 64 -4.41 -7.47 -4.53
C GLN A 64 -3.08 -7.14 -5.21
N VAL A 65 -2.03 -7.93 -4.90
CA VAL A 65 -0.73 -7.78 -5.56
C VAL A 65 -0.82 -8.41 -6.94
N LEU A 66 -1.03 -7.57 -7.95
CA LEU A 66 -1.13 -7.99 -9.36
C LEU A 66 0.18 -7.73 -10.10
N SER A 67 0.42 -8.48 -11.17
CA SER A 67 1.52 -8.15 -12.08
C SER A 67 1.26 -6.79 -12.73
N ARG A 68 2.33 -6.10 -13.15
CA ARG A 68 2.24 -4.73 -13.68
C ARG A 68 1.15 -4.54 -14.74
N ARG A 69 1.10 -5.44 -15.72
CA ARG A 69 0.15 -5.36 -16.84
C ARG A 69 -1.29 -5.62 -16.39
N GLU A 70 -1.48 -6.53 -15.44
CA GLU A 70 -2.81 -6.86 -14.89
C GLU A 70 -3.33 -5.73 -14.01
N ALA A 71 -2.44 -5.12 -13.24
CA ALA A 71 -2.72 -3.98 -12.40
C ALA A 71 -3.15 -2.76 -13.25
N GLU A 72 -2.41 -2.43 -14.32
CA GLU A 72 -2.73 -1.33 -15.24
C GLU A 72 -4.11 -1.52 -15.91
N ASN A 73 -4.39 -2.73 -16.44
CA ASN A 73 -5.69 -3.03 -17.05
C ASN A 73 -6.86 -2.97 -16.05
N ALA A 74 -6.68 -3.46 -14.83
CA ALA A 74 -7.72 -3.44 -13.80
C ALA A 74 -8.10 -2.01 -13.39
N TYR A 75 -7.11 -1.11 -13.34
CA TYR A 75 -7.32 0.31 -13.03
C TYR A 75 -8.08 1.05 -14.13
N GLU A 76 -7.65 0.89 -15.40
CA GLU A 76 -8.32 1.53 -16.53
C GLU A 76 -9.79 1.12 -16.64
N ASN A 77 -10.08 -0.16 -16.38
CA ASN A 77 -11.44 -0.68 -16.33
C ASN A 77 -12.25 -0.06 -15.17
N ALA A 78 -11.69 0.03 -13.96
CA ALA A 78 -12.38 0.60 -12.80
C ALA A 78 -12.72 2.11 -12.96
N ILE A 79 -11.85 2.87 -13.61
CA ILE A 79 -12.13 4.29 -13.93
C ILE A 79 -13.22 4.40 -14.99
N SER A 80 -13.21 3.53 -16.00
CA SER A 80 -14.24 3.53 -17.05
C SER A 80 -15.64 3.23 -16.52
N SER A 81 -15.75 2.52 -15.40
CA SER A 81 -17.01 2.17 -14.73
C SER A 81 -17.49 3.21 -13.71
N GLY A 82 -16.77 4.33 -13.52
CA GLY A 82 -17.18 5.41 -12.62
C GLY A 82 -16.91 5.14 -11.13
N ASP A 83 -16.10 4.12 -10.81
CA ASP A 83 -15.69 3.82 -9.43
C ASP A 83 -14.42 4.60 -9.07
N GLN A 84 -14.38 5.15 -7.86
CA GLN A 84 -13.17 5.75 -7.28
C GLN A 84 -12.21 4.62 -6.85
N GLY A 85 -11.56 3.98 -7.81
CA GLY A 85 -10.63 2.89 -7.60
C GLY A 85 -9.33 3.38 -6.94
N SER A 86 -8.85 2.66 -5.91
CA SER A 86 -7.51 2.86 -5.35
C SER A 86 -6.52 1.91 -6.04
N TYR A 87 -5.40 2.44 -6.54
CA TYR A 87 -4.41 1.66 -7.29
C TYR A 87 -3.03 1.67 -6.62
N PHE A 88 -2.40 0.49 -6.56
CA PHE A 88 -1.02 0.35 -6.09
C PHE A 88 -0.09 0.15 -7.28
N ARG A 89 0.95 0.99 -7.38
CA ARG A 89 1.98 0.89 -8.40
C ARG A 89 3.34 0.63 -7.75
N LYS A 90 4.05 -0.43 -8.17
CA LYS A 90 5.49 -0.56 -7.86
C LYS A 90 6.24 0.57 -8.59
N SER A 91 6.83 1.52 -7.85
CA SER A 91 7.84 2.43 -8.40
C SER A 91 9.20 1.71 -8.46
N GLY A 92 9.96 1.91 -9.54
CA GLY A 92 11.09 1.06 -9.95
C GLY A 92 12.14 0.70 -8.88
N GLY A 93 12.73 -0.49 -9.08
CA GLY A 93 13.81 -1.08 -8.28
C GLY A 93 13.90 -2.59 -8.52
N ALA A 94 14.89 -2.99 -9.33
CA ALA A 94 15.37 -4.33 -9.70
C ALA A 94 14.30 -5.41 -10.01
N CYS A 95 14.09 -5.67 -11.31
CA CYS A 95 13.84 -7.02 -11.78
C CYS A 95 15.19 -7.72 -11.94
N THR A 96 15.32 -8.88 -11.35
CA THR A 96 15.90 -10.05 -12.02
C THR A 96 14.87 -11.15 -11.91
#